data_AF-A0A7C3KP33-F1
#
_entry.id   AF-A0A7C3KP33-F1
#
_cell.length_a   1.000
_cell.length_b   1.000
_cell.length_c   1.000
_cell.angle_alpha   90.00
_cell.angle_beta   90.00
_cell.angle_gamma   90.00
#
_symmetry.space_group_name_H-M   'P 1'
#
loop_
_entity.id
_entity.type
_entity.pdbx_description
1 polymer ?
#
loop_
_entity_poly.entity_id
_entity_poly.type
_entity_poly.pdbx_seq_one_letter_code
_entity_poly.pdbx_strand_id
1 'polypeptide(L)' 'MFRFGPTELLIILGILILLFGVGRIGKIAGELGSGIRAFKEGLNGEPKEK' A
#
# COMPACT_ATOMS: atom_id res chain seq x y z
N MET A 1 19.22 -1.99 -21.26
CA MET A 1 20.13 -1.95 -20.09
C MET A 1 19.70 -0.77 -19.22
N PHE A 2 18.67 -0.96 -18.38
CA PHE A 2 18.27 0.01 -17.36
C PHE A 2 18.23 -0.78 -16.05
N ARG A 3 19.24 -0.56 -15.19
CA ARG A 3 19.23 -1.10 -13.83
C ARG A 3 18.56 -0.02 -12.99
N PHE A 4 17.27 -0.15 -12.74
CA PHE A 4 16.60 0.68 -11.74
C PHE A 4 17.18 0.28 -10.39
N GLY A 5 18.12 1.09 -9.90
CA GLY A 5 18.67 0.92 -8.58
C GLY A 5 17.65 1.32 -7.52
N PRO A 6 17.91 0.95 -6.26
CA PRO A 6 17.08 1.37 -5.12
C PRO A 6 16.96 2.90 -5.05
N THR A 7 17.99 3.64 -5.47
CA THR A 7 17.99 5.11 -5.51
C THR A 7 17.00 5.67 -6.54
N GLU A 8 16.99 5.16 -7.78
CA GLU A 8 16.07 5.61 -8.82
C GLU A 8 14.61 5.30 -8.45
N LEU A 9 14.35 4.14 -7.83
CA LEU A 9 13.01 3.78 -7.35
C LEU A 9 12.51 4.74 -6.26
N LEU A 10 13.38 5.16 -5.34
CA LEU A 10 13.04 6.16 -4.32
C LEU A 10 12.72 7.53 -4.92
N ILE A 11 13.47 7.96 -5.93
CA ILE A 11 13.21 9.23 -6.63
C ILE A 11 11.84 9.18 -7.32
N ILE A 12 11.55 8.09 -8.04
CA ILE A 12 10.25 7.90 -8.71
C ILE A 12 9.11 7.88 -7.69
N LEU A 13 9.28 7.15 -6.58
CA LEU A 13 8.31 7.12 -5.50
C LEU A 13 8.07 8.51 -4.91
N GLY A 14 9.13 9.30 -4.71
CA GLY A 14 9.03 10.69 -4.27
C GLY A 14 8.21 11.56 -5.24
N ILE A 15 8.46 11.43 -6.55
CA ILE A 15 7.70 12.16 -7.58
C ILE A 15 6.22 11.74 -7.56
N LEU A 16 5.92 10.45 -7.45
CA LEU A 16 4.54 9.97 -7.34
C LEU A 16 3.85 10.54 -6.09
N ILE A 17 4.54 10.58 -4.96
CA ILE A 17 4.00 11.17 -3.73
C ILE A 17 3.74 12.67 -3.90
N LEU A 18 4.58 13.42 -4.63
CA LEU A 18 4.34 14.84 -4.90
C LEU A 18 3.16 15.08 -5.85
N LEU A 19 3.02 14.26 -6.90
CA LEU A 19 1.93 14.39 -7.89
C LEU A 19 0.57 14.02 -7.28
N PHE A 20 0.52 12.88 -6.58
CA PHE A 20 -0.72 12.39 -6.00
C PHE A 20 -1.01 13.01 -4.62
N GLY A 21 0.03 13.42 -3.90
CA GLY A 21 -0.05 13.94 -2.53
C GLY A 21 -0.15 12.83 -1.48
N VAL A 22 0.50 13.05 -0.32
CA VAL A 22 0.50 12.10 0.80
C VAL A 22 -0.89 11.74 1.32
N GLY A 23 -1.84 12.70 1.30
CA GLY A 23 -3.20 12.48 1.78
C GLY A 23 -4.04 11.56 0.89
N ARG A 24 -3.92 11.68 -0.44
CA ARG A 24 -4.66 10.81 -1.37
C ARG A 24 -4.11 9.39 -1.36
N ILE A 25 -2.78 9.24 -1.34
CA ILE A 25 -2.14 7.93 -1.22
C ILE A 25 -2.52 7.26 0.12
N GLY A 26 -2.46 7.99 1.23
CA GLY A 26 -2.83 7.47 2.55
C GLY A 26 -4.29 7.02 2.62
N LYS A 27 -5.22 7.78 2.04
CA LYS A 27 -6.65 7.42 1.98
C LYS A 27 -6.86 6.12 1.18
N ILE A 28 -6.28 6.02 -0.01
CA ILE A 28 -6.38 4.83 -0.86
C ILE A 28 -5.75 3.62 -0.17
N ALA A 29 -4.56 3.78 0.41
CA ALA A 29 -3.88 2.70 1.13
C ALA A 29 -4.67 2.23 2.37
N GLY A 30 -5.34 3.14 3.08
CA GLY A 30 -6.22 2.80 4.19
C GLY A 30 -7.45 1.99 3.75
N GLU A 31 -8.12 2.43 2.68
CA GLU A 31 -9.27 1.73 2.09
C GLU A 31 -8.86 0.34 1.58
N LEU A 32 -7.78 0.25 0.81
CA LEU A 32 -7.22 -1.03 0.33
C LEU A 32 -6.76 -1.94 1.47
N GLY A 33 -6.08 -1.39 2.48
CA GLY A 33 -5.60 -2.15 3.64
C GLY A 33 -6.73 -2.76 4.45
N SER A 34 -7.83 -2.01 4.62
CA SER A 34 -9.03 -2.52 5.28
C SER A 34 -9.69 -3.66 4.50
N GLY A 35 -9.75 -3.55 3.16
CA GLY A 35 -10.26 -4.60 2.29
C GLY A 35 -9.38 -5.86 2.30
N ILE A 36 -8.05 -5.70 2.25
CA ILE A 36 -7.10 -6.81 2.35
C ILE A 36 -7.22 -7.49 3.73
N ARG A 37 -7.40 -6.72 4.80
CA ARG A 37 -7.59 -7.26 6.15
C ARG A 37 -8.87 -8.08 6.24
N ALA A 38 -10.00 -7.54 5.78
CA ALA A 38 -11.28 -8.26 5.74
C ALA A 38 -11.20 -9.53 4.87
N PHE A 39 -10.49 -9.45 3.73
CA PHE A 39 -10.25 -10.60 2.86
C PHE A 39 -9.41 -11.67 3.57
N LYS A 40 -8.35 -11.28 4.27
CA LYS A 40 -7.51 -12.18 5.05
C LYS A 40 -8.27 -12.81 6.23
N GLU A 41 -9.12 -12.05 6.90
CA GLU A 41 -9.98 -12.54 7.99
C GLU A 41 -11.02 -13.54 7.46
N GLY A 42 -11.64 -13.26 6.30
CA GLY A 42 -12.57 -14.17 5.64
C GLY A 42 -11.92 -15.45 5.10
N LEU A 43 -10.67 -15.38 4.62
CA LEU A 43 -9.92 -16.56 4.17
C LEU A 43 -9.40 -17.42 5.32
N ASN A 44 -9.02 -16.81 6.44
CA ASN A 44 -8.44 -17.55 7.56
C ASN A 44 -9.47 -18.20 8.48
N GLY A 45 -10.77 -17.95 8.30
CA GLY A 45 -11.86 -18.77 8.86
C GLY A 45 -11.87 -19.01 10.38
N GLU A 46 -10.99 -18.38 11.16
CA GLU A 46 -10.89 -18.60 12.59
C GLU A 46 -11.35 -17.37 13.34
N PRO A 47 -12.51 -17.43 14.03
CA PRO A 47 -12.87 -16.43 15.00
C PRO A 47 -11.81 -16.47 16.10
N LYS A 48 -11.07 -15.36 16.25
CA LYS A 48 -10.41 -15.10 17.53
C LYS A 48 -11.49 -14.73 18.53
N GLU A 49 -12.10 -15.77 19.08
CA GLU A 49 -12.85 -15.72 20.32
C GLU A 49 -11.90 -15.30 21.44
N LYS A 50 -12.10 -14.09 21.94
CA LYS A 50 -12.24 -13.80 23.36
C LYS A 50 -13.28 -12.69 23.53
#